data_AF-A0A0T2YD31-F1
#
_entry.id   AF-A0A0T2YD31-F1
#
_cell.length_a   1.000
_cell.length_b   1.000
_cell.length_c   1.000
_cell.angle_alpha   90.00
_cell.angle_beta   90.00
_cell.angle_gamma   90.00
#
_symmetry.space_group_name_H-M   'P 1'
#
loop_
_entity.id
_entity.type
_entity.pdbx_description
1 polymer ?
#
loop_
_entity_poly.entity_id
_entity_poly.type
_entity_poly.pdbx_seq_one_letter_code
_entity_poly.pdbx_strand_id
1 'polypeptide(L)' 'MFKGLAAQRLVALFFAAAALFNFPLLALWDHDARVWGLPLFPLALFVIWAVLIAALAWVVEHHSNVPQHD' A
#
# COMPACT_ATOMS: atom_id res chain seq x y z
N MET A 1 -0.59 -6.40 -26.00
CA MET A 1 -1.59 -6.74 -24.95
C MET A 1 -0.91 -6.94 -23.60
N PHE A 2 -0.07 -6.00 -23.14
CA PHE A 2 0.64 -6.07 -21.84
C PHE A 2 -0.22 -5.58 -20.65
N LYS A 3 -1.53 -5.84 -20.67
CA LYS A 3 -2.47 -5.30 -19.67
C LYS A 3 -2.72 -6.23 -18.48
N GLY A 4 -2.38 -7.51 -18.58
CA GLY A 4 -2.67 -8.49 -17.53
C GLY A 4 -1.85 -8.28 -16.25
N LEU A 5 -0.52 -8.19 -16.36
CA LEU A 5 0.35 -8.24 -15.18
C LEU A 5 0.30 -6.96 -14.34
N ALA A 6 0.26 -5.78 -14.97
CA ALA A 6 0.13 -4.50 -14.27
C ALA A 6 -1.23 -4.36 -13.59
N ALA A 7 -2.32 -4.70 -14.30
CA ALA A 7 -3.66 -4.70 -13.72
C ALA A 7 -3.79 -5.70 -12.58
N GLN A 8 -3.18 -6.89 -12.71
CA GLN A 8 -3.17 -7.89 -11.64
C GLN A 8 -2.37 -7.44 -10.41
N ARG A 9 -1.25 -6.74 -10.59
CA ARG A 9 -0.50 -6.11 -9.47
C ARG A 9 -1.34 -5.03 -8.78
N LEU A 10 -2.07 -4.21 -9.53
CA LEU A 10 -2.98 -3.21 -8.97
C LEU A 10 -4.13 -3.85 -8.17
N VAL A 11 -4.74 -4.91 -8.72
CA VAL A 11 -5.81 -5.64 -8.04
C VAL A 11 -5.29 -6.34 -6.79
N ALA A 12 -4.10 -6.96 -6.84
CA ALA A 12 -3.45 -7.54 -5.67
C ALA A 12 -3.14 -6.48 -4.60
N LEU A 13 -2.64 -5.31 -4.99
CA LEU A 13 -2.45 -4.17 -4.08
C LEU A 13 -3.76 -3.68 -3.48
N PHE A 14 -4.84 -3.65 -4.26
CA PHE A 14 -6.16 -3.28 -3.78
C PHE A 14 -6.67 -4.26 -2.72
N PHE A 15 -6.61 -5.57 -2.98
CA PHE A 15 -7.01 -6.57 -1.98
C PHE A 15 -6.10 -6.56 -0.76
N ALA A 16 -4.79 -6.34 -0.93
CA ALA A 16 -3.85 -6.19 0.17
C ALA A 16 -4.20 -4.97 1.03
N ALA A 17 -4.47 -3.82 0.41
CA ALA A 17 -4.92 -2.62 1.10
C ALA A 17 -6.27 -2.84 1.80
N ALA A 18 -7.24 -3.45 1.11
CA ALA A 18 -8.55 -3.76 1.68
C ALA A 18 -8.44 -4.69 2.90
N ALA A 19 -7.53 -5.66 2.87
CA ALA A 19 -7.23 -6.53 4.00
C ALA A 19 -6.54 -5.77 5.14
N LEU A 20 -5.59 -4.89 4.83
CA LEU A 20 -4.86 -4.07 5.81
C LEU A 20 -5.76 -3.04 6.52
N PHE A 21 -6.66 -2.40 5.78
CA PHE A 21 -7.67 -1.48 6.28
C PHE A 21 -8.94 -2.20 6.78
N ASN A 22 -8.93 -3.53 6.86
CA ASN A 22 -10.04 -4.27 7.40
C ASN A 22 -10.11 -4.06 8.92
N PHE A 23 -11.32 -3.91 9.46
CA PHE A 23 -11.58 -3.63 10.87
C PHE A 23 -10.87 -4.58 11.87
N PRO A 24 -10.80 -5.91 11.64
CA PRO A 24 -10.11 -6.83 12.54
C PRO A 24 -8.59 -6.61 12.56
N LEU A 25 -7.98 -6.29 11.41
CA LEU A 25 -6.58 -5.95 11.38
C LEU A 25 -6.39 -4.60 12.07
N LEU A 26 -7.15 -3.56 11.72
CA LEU A 26 -7.05 -2.25 12.39
C LEU A 26 -7.20 -2.33 13.91
N ALA A 27 -8.06 -3.22 14.42
CA ALA A 27 -8.25 -3.46 15.85
C ALA A 27 -6.99 -4.01 16.56
N LEU A 28 -6.06 -4.70 15.86
CA LEU A 28 -4.78 -5.08 16.46
C LEU A 28 -3.92 -3.86 16.83
N TRP A 29 -4.06 -2.75 16.10
CA TRP A 29 -3.32 -1.51 16.34
C TRP A 29 -4.06 -0.55 17.28
N ASP A 30 -5.28 -0.90 17.72
CA ASP A 30 -6.05 -0.16 18.73
C ASP A 30 -5.54 -0.47 20.14
N HIS A 31 -4.25 -0.21 20.34
CA HIS A 31 -3.63 -0.23 21.66
C HIS A 31 -3.49 1.22 22.15
N ASP A 32 -3.68 1.43 23.45
CA ASP A 32 -3.39 2.69 24.15
C ASP A 32 -1.86 2.89 24.32
N ALA A 33 -1.11 2.49 23.30
CA ALA A 33 0.33 2.66 23.19
C ALA A 33 0.61 4.00 22.50
N ARG A 34 1.61 4.72 23.02
CA ARG A 34 2.10 5.96 22.42
C ARG A 34 3.54 5.80 22.02
N VAL A 35 3.85 6.14 20.77
CA VAL A 35 5.20 6.15 20.22
C VAL A 35 5.60 7.61 20.10
N TRP A 36 6.66 8.03 20.80
CA TRP A 36 7.15 9.41 20.78
C TRP A 36 6.09 10.46 21.18
N GLY A 37 5.13 10.05 22.02
CA GLY A 37 4.00 10.90 22.44
C GLY A 37 2.80 10.90 21.48
N LEU A 38 2.90 10.29 20.29
CA LEU A 38 1.79 10.13 19.36
C LEU A 38 1.09 8.78 19.56
N PRO A 39 -0.25 8.70 19.40
CA PRO A 39 -0.96 7.45 19.49
C PRO A 39 -0.52 6.48 18.38
N LEU A 40 -0.34 5.19 18.72
CA LEU A 40 0.14 4.15 17.81
C LEU A 40 -0.80 3.98 16.60
N PHE A 41 -2.10 4.00 16.84
CA PHE A 41 -3.13 3.79 15.81
C PHE A 41 -3.00 4.73 14.60
N PRO A 42 -3.07 6.08 14.75
CA PRO A 42 -2.89 6.99 13.63
C PRO A 42 -1.50 6.90 13.01
N LEU A 43 -0.44 6.65 13.80
CA LEU A 43 0.92 6.48 13.26
C LEU A 43 0.99 5.28 12.31
N ALA A 44 0.47 4.13 12.73
CA ALA A 44 0.42 2.92 11.92
C ALA A 44 -0.44 3.12 10.67
N LEU A 45 -1.57 3.82 10.79
CA LEU A 45 -2.43 4.16 9.66
C LEU A 45 -1.68 4.97 8.60
N PHE A 46 -0.95 6.01 9.01
CA PHE A 46 -0.14 6.83 8.11
C PHE A 46 1.00 6.03 7.47
N VAL A 47 1.67 5.14 8.22
CA VAL A 47 2.73 4.27 7.70
C VAL A 47 2.18 3.32 6.65
N ILE A 48 1.07 2.63 6.94
CA ILE A 48 0.39 1.73 5.99
C ILE A 48 0.01 2.49 4.70
N TRP A 49 -0.54 3.69 4.86
CA TRP A 49 -0.93 4.53 3.73
C TRP A 49 0.28 4.97 2.89
N ALA A 50 1.38 5.37 3.52
CA ALA A 50 2.61 5.74 2.81
C ALA A 50 3.20 4.56 2.03
N VAL A 51 3.22 3.35 2.62
CA VAL A 51 3.64 2.12 1.94
C VAL A 51 2.76 1.82 0.73
N LEU A 52 1.44 2.01 0.85
CA LEU A 52 0.51 1.83 -0.26
C LEU A 52 0.80 2.80 -1.42
N ILE A 53 1.05 4.07 -1.13
CA ILE A 53 1.42 5.07 -2.14
C ILE A 53 2.73 4.70 -2.82
N ALA A 54 3.77 4.34 -2.05
CA ALA A 54 5.05 3.93 -2.59
C ALA A 54 4.92 2.70 -3.49
N ALA A 55 4.10 1.71 -3.09
CA ALA A 55 3.82 0.53 -3.89
C ALA A 55 3.07 0.88 -5.19
N LEU A 56 2.10 1.78 -5.13
CA LEU A 56 1.38 2.26 -6.31
C LEU A 56 2.31 3.01 -7.27
N ALA A 57 3.10 3.94 -6.75
CA ALA A 57 4.10 4.68 -7.52
C ALA A 57 5.10 3.72 -8.18
N TRP A 58 5.57 2.69 -7.45
CA TRP A 58 6.49 1.70 -8.00
C TRP A 58 5.87 0.85 -9.12
N VAL A 59 4.62 0.41 -8.97
CA VAL A 59 3.91 -0.35 -10.02
C VAL A 59 3.68 0.52 -11.26
N VAL A 60 3.39 1.80 -11.07
CA VAL A 60 3.23 2.77 -12.16
C VAL A 60 4.57 3.03 -12.85
N GLU A 61 5.62 3.37 -12.12
CA GLU A 61 6.95 3.66 -12.69
C GLU A 61 7.49 2.47 -13.50
N HIS A 62 7.37 1.25 -12.96
CA HIS A 62 7.91 0.05 -13.61
C HIS A 62 7.16 -0.39 -14.88
N HIS A 63 5.91 0.04 -15.11
CA HIS A 63 5.24 -0.27 -16.38
C HIS A 63 5.75 0.59 -17.54
N SER A 64 6.42 1.70 -17.24
CA SER A 64 6.87 2.72 -18.21
C SER A 64 8.21 2.38 -18.85
N ASN A 65 8.99 1.48 -18.25
CA ASN A 65 10.33 1.11 -18.69
C ASN A 65 10.31 0.10 -19.86
N VAL A 66 9.46 0.32 -20.87
CA VAL A 66 9.69 -0.31 -22.18
C VAL A 66 10.82 0.50 -22.82
N PRO A 67 12.02 -0.07 -23.04
CA PRO A 67 13.05 0.63 -23.78
C PRO A 67 12.53 0.82 -25.21
N GLN A 68 12.18 2.05 -25.53
CA GLN A 68 11.98 2.49 -26.91
C GLN A 68 13.37 2.45 -27.55
N HIS A 69 13.74 1.30 -28.13
CA HIS A 69 14.91 1.23 -29.01
C HIS A 69 14.47 1.77 -30.37
N ASP A 70 14.99 2.97 -30.66
CA ASP A 70 14.92 3.68 -31.94
C ASP A 70 15.56 2.88 -33.08
#